data_AF-A0A447TA76-F1
#
_entry.id   AF-A0A447TA76-F1
#
_cell.length_a   1.000
_cell.length_b   1.000
_cell.length_c   1.000
_cell.angle_alpha   90.00
_cell.angle_beta   90.00
_cell.angle_gamma   90.00
#
_symmetry.space_group_name_H-M   'P 1'
#
loop_
_entity.id
_entity.type
_entity.pdbx_description
1 polymer ?
#
loop_
_entity_poly.entity_id
_entity_poly.type
_entity_poly.pdbx_seq_one_letter_code
_entity_poly.pdbx_strand_id
1 'polypeptide(L)'
;MGLDSPASLYAMLRGMQARGYQMAELPPDSDALMHELIDRGAYDQDYLSAEQMKNAAARVPAQRYQAWFDELPDSLRDKMLQRWGQPPGGAYVDGDELVFSGLDYGNVFVALQPPRGYGMDPDAIYHTPDLPPTHHYYALYRWLRDDWRADAIVHVGKHGTLEWLPGKGVGLSQHCFPDALLGDMPLFYPFIVNDPGEGSQAKRRGHAVIIDHLTPAMTTADSYGPLAQLTQLVDEYYQVELLDPNKLPLLQQQIWDLIKEAKLDTDLAAMLKHDHDHDHDHGMSTSIITITTMATIIRMPAISARPPPSTASTGRRRPSRRPR
;
A
#
# COMPACT_ATOMS: atom_id res chain seq x y z
N MET A 1 -1.80 1.93 -1.06
CA MET A 1 -1.42 2.69 -2.28
C MET A 1 -2.20 2.09 -3.44
N GLY A 2 -2.64 2.89 -4.41
CA GLY A 2 -3.67 2.56 -5.42
C GLY A 2 -3.35 1.45 -6.44
N LEU A 3 -2.83 0.31 -5.98
CA LEU A 3 -2.61 -0.92 -6.73
C LEU A 3 -3.35 -2.05 -6.01
N ASP A 4 -4.10 -2.84 -6.76
CA ASP A 4 -4.58 -4.13 -6.29
C ASP A 4 -3.41 -5.13 -6.37
N SER A 5 -2.63 -5.25 -5.30
CA SER A 5 -1.41 -6.06 -5.28
C SER A 5 -1.68 -7.55 -5.57
N PRO A 6 -2.69 -8.21 -4.97
CA PRO A 6 -3.06 -9.58 -5.32
C PRO A 6 -3.38 -9.76 -6.81
N ALA A 7 -4.29 -8.95 -7.36
CA ALA A 7 -4.69 -9.07 -8.76
C ALA A 7 -3.53 -8.76 -9.71
N SER A 8 -2.68 -7.78 -9.36
CA SER A 8 -1.51 -7.41 -10.15
C SER A 8 -0.44 -8.49 -10.15
N LEU A 9 -0.15 -9.09 -8.98
CA LEU A 9 0.76 -10.23 -8.87
C LEU A 9 0.25 -11.41 -9.70
N TYR A 10 -1.04 -11.76 -9.55
CA TYR A 10 -1.65 -12.83 -10.33
C TYR A 10 -1.56 -12.58 -11.85
N ALA A 11 -1.84 -11.36 -12.29
CA ALA A 11 -1.72 -10.96 -13.69
C ALA A 11 -0.27 -11.05 -14.21
N MET A 12 0.72 -10.68 -13.38
CA MET A 12 2.14 -10.85 -13.70
C MET A 12 2.52 -12.32 -13.86
N LEU A 13 2.14 -13.18 -12.91
CA LEU A 13 2.41 -14.62 -12.96
C LEU A 13 1.78 -15.27 -14.20
N ARG A 14 0.51 -14.96 -14.50
CA ARG A 14 -0.16 -15.39 -15.74
C ARG A 14 0.56 -14.89 -16.99
N GLY A 15 1.02 -13.64 -16.97
CA GLY A 15 1.79 -13.03 -18.06
C GLY A 15 3.14 -13.69 -18.30
N MET A 16 3.81 -14.16 -17.24
CA MET A 16 5.05 -14.94 -17.30
C MET A 16 4.77 -16.34 -17.86
N GLN A 17 3.77 -17.06 -17.33
CA GLN A 17 3.38 -18.38 -17.83
C GLN A 17 3.05 -18.35 -19.33
N ALA A 18 2.28 -17.35 -19.78
CA ALA A 18 1.94 -17.16 -21.19
C ALA A 18 3.15 -16.83 -22.09
N ARG A 19 4.24 -16.30 -21.53
CA ARG A 19 5.50 -16.01 -22.23
C ARG A 19 6.49 -17.17 -22.21
N GLY A 20 6.10 -18.32 -21.66
CA GLY A 20 6.90 -19.54 -21.68
C GLY A 20 7.87 -19.67 -20.50
N TYR A 21 7.68 -18.90 -19.42
CA TYR A 21 8.38 -19.19 -18.17
C TYR A 21 7.94 -20.56 -17.66
N GLN A 22 8.92 -21.41 -17.33
CA GLN A 22 8.66 -22.73 -16.77
C GLN A 22 8.24 -22.57 -15.31
N MET A 23 6.97 -22.78 -15.02
CA MET A 23 6.44 -22.67 -13.67
C MET A 23 5.28 -23.63 -13.46
N ALA A 24 5.03 -23.97 -12.19
CA ALA A 24 3.90 -24.81 -11.80
C ALA A 24 2.55 -24.13 -12.11
N GLU A 25 1.47 -24.91 -12.02
CA GLU A 25 0.13 -24.40 -12.25
C GLU A 25 -0.23 -23.35 -11.20
N LEU A 26 -0.87 -22.27 -11.66
CA LEU A 26 -1.33 -21.19 -10.80
C LEU A 26 -2.73 -21.51 -10.27
N PRO A 27 -3.09 -21.00 -9.07
CA PRO A 27 -4.46 -21.08 -8.56
C PRO A 27 -5.46 -20.41 -9.51
N PRO A 28 -6.78 -20.65 -9.35
CA PRO A 28 -7.80 -20.17 -10.28
C PRO A 28 -7.92 -18.65 -10.36
N ASP A 29 -7.57 -17.93 -9.29
CA ASP A 29 -7.64 -16.46 -9.20
C ASP A 29 -6.69 -15.88 -8.14
N SER A 30 -6.69 -14.56 -8.02
CA SER A 30 -5.87 -13.82 -7.06
C SER A 30 -6.26 -14.06 -5.60
N ASP A 31 -7.53 -14.38 -5.32
CA ASP A 31 -7.99 -14.61 -3.95
C ASP A 31 -7.48 -15.95 -3.45
N ALA A 32 -7.58 -16.99 -4.29
CA ALA A 32 -6.99 -18.30 -4.03
C ALA A 32 -5.46 -18.21 -3.87
N LEU A 33 -4.77 -17.40 -4.67
CA LEU A 33 -3.33 -17.12 -4.51
C LEU A 33 -3.01 -16.56 -3.11
N MET A 34 -3.80 -15.59 -2.64
CA MET A 34 -3.56 -14.98 -1.33
C MET A 34 -3.89 -15.92 -0.18
N HIS A 35 -4.95 -16.74 -0.30
CA HIS A 35 -5.24 -17.78 0.68
C HIS A 35 -4.11 -18.80 0.76
N GLU A 36 -3.61 -19.30 -0.37
CA GLU A 36 -2.44 -20.18 -0.40
C GLU A 36 -1.22 -19.53 0.28
N LEU A 37 -0.97 -18.24 0.04
CA LEU A 37 0.14 -17.52 0.66
C LEU A 37 -0.01 -17.42 2.18
N ILE A 38 -1.22 -17.10 2.67
CA ILE A 38 -1.53 -17.00 4.11
C ILE A 38 -1.41 -18.38 4.78
N ASP A 39 -1.85 -19.45 4.12
CA ASP A 39 -1.75 -20.82 4.61
C ASP A 39 -0.29 -21.30 4.71
N ARG A 40 0.62 -20.68 3.94
CA ARG A 40 2.08 -20.88 4.02
C ARG A 40 2.78 -20.00 5.06
N GLY A 41 1.99 -19.25 5.83
CA GLY A 41 2.43 -18.47 6.98
C GLY A 41 2.42 -16.97 6.75
N ALA A 42 2.37 -16.25 7.87
CA ALA A 42 2.59 -14.83 7.95
C ALA A 42 3.74 -14.56 8.93
N TYR A 43 4.39 -13.41 8.80
CA TYR A 43 5.40 -12.98 9.77
C TYR A 43 4.78 -12.34 11.02
N ASP A 44 3.61 -12.81 11.43
CA ASP A 44 2.97 -12.38 12.68
C ASP A 44 3.18 -13.46 13.74
N GLN A 45 4.01 -13.17 14.75
CA GLN A 45 4.37 -14.16 15.76
C GLN A 45 3.18 -14.59 16.63
N ASP A 46 2.17 -13.73 16.79
CA ASP A 46 0.99 -14.02 17.59
C ASP A 46 0.05 -15.02 16.89
N TYR A 47 0.13 -15.10 15.55
CA TYR A 47 -0.75 -15.93 14.73
C TYR A 47 -0.02 -17.02 13.93
N LEU A 48 1.32 -17.06 13.98
CA LEU A 48 2.11 -18.06 13.28
C LEU A 48 1.99 -19.42 13.98
N SER A 49 1.34 -20.36 13.30
CA SER A 49 1.18 -21.74 13.79
C SER A 49 2.40 -22.62 13.49
N ALA A 50 2.59 -23.65 14.31
CA ALA A 50 3.63 -24.67 14.07
C ALA A 50 3.43 -25.42 12.74
N GLU A 51 2.19 -25.56 12.27
CA GLU A 51 1.89 -26.15 10.97
C GLU A 51 2.35 -25.26 9.82
N GLN A 52 2.10 -23.96 9.89
CA GLN A 52 2.62 -22.99 8.91
C GLN A 52 4.15 -22.97 8.88
N MET A 53 4.82 -23.07 10.03
CA MET A 53 6.28 -23.18 10.08
C MET A 53 6.79 -24.46 9.39
N LYS A 54 6.13 -25.61 9.61
CA LYS A 54 6.44 -26.86 8.91
C LYS A 54 6.24 -26.74 7.39
N ASN A 55 5.22 -26.01 6.97
CA ASN A 55 4.86 -25.81 5.57
C ASN A 55 5.57 -24.62 4.91
N ALA A 56 6.57 -24.02 5.57
CA ALA A 56 7.37 -22.93 5.05
C ALA A 56 7.93 -23.25 3.66
N ALA A 57 7.91 -22.26 2.78
CA ALA A 57 8.28 -22.43 1.38
C ALA A 57 9.79 -22.47 1.17
N ALA A 58 10.57 -21.89 2.09
CA ALA A 58 12.02 -22.01 2.09
C ALA A 58 12.56 -22.13 3.52
N ARG A 59 13.71 -22.78 3.63
CA ARG A 59 14.42 -23.06 4.88
C ARG A 59 15.91 -22.83 4.69
N VAL A 60 16.54 -22.15 5.64
CA VAL A 60 17.99 -21.88 5.64
C VAL A 60 18.58 -22.42 6.94
N PRO A 61 19.47 -23.42 6.88
CA PRO A 61 20.20 -23.88 8.07
C PRO A 61 21.01 -22.76 8.71
N ALA A 62 21.04 -22.72 10.04
CA ALA A 62 21.78 -21.74 10.82
C ALA A 62 23.26 -21.68 10.43
N GLN A 63 23.87 -22.84 10.15
CA GLN A 63 25.26 -22.92 9.68
C GLN A 63 25.46 -22.25 8.30
N ARG A 64 24.49 -22.40 7.39
CA ARG A 64 24.52 -21.75 6.07
C ARG A 64 24.40 -20.24 6.23
N TYR A 65 23.49 -19.80 7.08
CA TYR A 65 23.32 -18.40 7.42
C TYR A 65 24.56 -17.79 8.09
N GLN A 66 25.19 -18.52 9.02
CA GLN A 66 26.42 -18.11 9.69
C GLN A 66 27.51 -17.79 8.68
N ALA A 67 27.72 -18.65 7.67
CA ALA A 67 28.73 -18.41 6.63
C ALA A 67 28.47 -17.09 5.88
N TRP A 68 27.21 -16.79 5.53
CA TRP A 68 26.85 -15.53 4.88
C TRP A 68 27.01 -14.32 5.80
N PHE A 69 26.63 -14.49 7.07
CA PHE A 69 26.81 -13.46 8.09
C PHE A 69 28.29 -13.14 8.29
N ASP A 70 29.16 -14.14 8.15
CA ASP A 70 30.58 -13.98 8.34
C ASP A 70 31.27 -13.18 7.23
N GLU A 71 30.66 -13.12 6.04
CA GLU A 71 31.10 -12.33 4.89
C GLU A 71 30.73 -10.84 5.00
N LEU A 72 29.80 -10.47 5.90
CA LEU A 72 29.43 -9.07 6.09
C LEU A 72 30.63 -8.25 6.60
N PRO A 73 30.79 -7.00 6.14
CA PRO A 73 31.75 -6.10 6.77
C PRO A 73 31.47 -5.95 8.26
N ASP A 74 32.53 -5.86 9.07
CA ASP A 74 32.44 -5.81 10.53
C ASP A 74 31.45 -4.75 11.02
N SER A 75 31.46 -3.56 10.40
CA SER A 75 30.54 -2.48 10.77
C SER A 75 29.05 -2.79 10.58
N LEU A 76 28.68 -3.70 9.68
CA LEU A 76 27.30 -4.15 9.51
C LEU A 76 26.98 -5.31 10.46
N ARG A 77 27.91 -6.25 10.61
CA ARG A 77 27.82 -7.37 11.55
C ARG A 77 27.67 -6.88 12.98
N ASP A 78 28.49 -5.94 13.43
CA ASP A 78 28.44 -5.39 14.79
C ASP A 78 27.08 -4.74 15.09
N LYS A 79 26.51 -4.00 14.12
CA LYS A 79 25.17 -3.42 14.27
C LYS A 79 24.11 -4.49 14.44
N MET A 80 24.15 -5.53 13.61
CA MET A 80 23.20 -6.65 13.72
C MET A 80 23.39 -7.40 15.04
N LEU A 81 24.63 -7.70 15.46
CA LEU A 81 24.91 -8.35 16.74
C LEU A 81 24.40 -7.54 17.93
N GLN A 82 24.65 -6.23 17.93
CA GLN A 82 24.21 -5.34 19.01
C GLN A 82 22.69 -5.31 19.16
N ARG A 83 21.95 -5.45 18.05
CA ARG A 83 20.48 -5.30 18.04
C ARG A 83 19.72 -6.61 18.08
N TRP A 84 20.22 -7.63 17.41
CA TRP A 84 19.51 -8.88 17.18
C TRP A 84 20.20 -10.09 17.82
N GLY A 85 21.36 -9.88 18.46
CA GLY A 85 22.12 -10.93 19.12
C GLY A 85 22.91 -11.78 18.13
N GLN A 86 23.24 -13.00 18.54
CA GLN A 86 24.01 -13.92 17.70
C GLN A 86 23.12 -14.49 16.57
N PRO A 87 23.66 -14.67 15.35
CA PRO A 87 22.99 -15.44 14.30
C PRO A 87 22.60 -16.85 14.78
N PRO A 88 21.47 -17.43 14.32
CA PRO A 88 20.51 -16.88 13.36
C PRO A 88 19.47 -15.93 13.99
N GLY A 89 19.62 -15.57 15.26
CA GLY A 89 18.59 -14.88 16.05
C GLY A 89 17.50 -15.85 16.54
N GLY A 90 16.39 -15.31 17.03
CA GLY A 90 15.26 -16.11 17.55
C GLY A 90 13.95 -15.99 16.77
N ALA A 91 13.86 -15.07 15.80
CA ALA A 91 12.62 -14.83 15.05
C ALA A 91 12.51 -15.78 13.85
N TYR A 92 11.35 -16.45 13.71
CA TYR A 92 11.03 -17.37 12.62
C TYR A 92 12.07 -18.49 12.45
N VAL A 93 12.45 -19.11 13.57
CA VAL A 93 13.36 -20.25 13.62
C VAL A 93 12.60 -21.52 13.99
N ASP A 94 12.76 -22.58 13.20
CA ASP A 94 12.23 -23.93 13.46
C ASP A 94 13.41 -24.89 13.62
N GLY A 95 13.68 -25.33 14.86
CA GLY A 95 14.90 -26.07 15.17
C GLY A 95 16.15 -25.21 14.97
N ASP A 96 17.01 -25.62 14.04
CA ASP A 96 18.25 -24.91 13.65
C ASP A 96 18.12 -24.23 12.27
N GLU A 97 16.89 -23.97 11.80
CA GLU A 97 16.65 -23.39 10.48
C GLU A 97 15.80 -22.11 10.56
N LEU A 98 16.20 -21.09 9.79
CA LEU A 98 15.35 -19.94 9.49
C LEU A 98 14.29 -20.37 8.46
N VAL A 99 13.02 -20.08 8.73
CA VAL A 99 11.90 -20.47 7.87
C VAL A 99 11.25 -19.27 7.20
N PHE A 100 10.90 -19.39 5.91
CA PHE A 100 10.34 -18.30 5.11
C PHE A 100 8.98 -18.67 4.55
N SER A 101 8.02 -17.76 4.72
CA SER A 101 6.70 -17.87 4.10
C SER A 101 6.76 -17.40 2.65
N GLY A 102 6.10 -18.16 1.77
CA GLY A 102 6.07 -17.88 0.35
C GLY A 102 5.35 -18.96 -0.45
N LEU A 103 5.42 -18.85 -1.77
CA LEU A 103 4.90 -19.83 -2.72
C LEU A 103 5.98 -20.16 -3.73
N ASP A 104 6.26 -21.45 -3.90
CA ASP A 104 7.22 -21.95 -4.87
C ASP A 104 6.49 -22.52 -6.10
N TYR A 105 6.70 -21.87 -7.25
CA TYR A 105 6.21 -22.31 -8.55
C TYR A 105 7.34 -22.84 -9.44
N GLY A 106 8.47 -23.29 -8.87
CA GLY A 106 9.64 -23.77 -9.61
C GLY A 106 10.59 -22.62 -9.94
N ASN A 107 10.56 -22.09 -11.16
CA ASN A 107 11.43 -20.97 -11.56
C ASN A 107 10.85 -19.60 -11.15
N VAL A 108 9.81 -19.57 -10.32
CA VAL A 108 9.23 -18.35 -9.76
C VAL A 108 8.90 -18.59 -8.30
N PHE A 109 9.49 -17.79 -7.42
CA PHE A 109 9.21 -17.81 -6.00
C PHE A 109 8.54 -16.51 -5.57
N VAL A 110 7.37 -16.61 -4.94
CA VAL A 110 6.67 -15.48 -4.34
C VAL A 110 7.04 -15.43 -2.86
N ALA A 111 7.88 -14.47 -2.48
CA ALA A 111 8.26 -14.27 -1.10
C ALA A 111 7.43 -13.16 -0.44
N LEU A 112 7.04 -13.36 0.82
CA LEU A 112 6.72 -12.22 1.69
C LEU A 112 8.01 -11.56 2.14
N GLN A 113 8.07 -10.23 2.08
CA GLN A 113 9.21 -9.48 2.62
C GLN A 113 9.19 -9.59 4.16
N PRO A 114 10.29 -10.00 4.80
CA PRO A 114 10.38 -10.10 6.25
C PRO A 114 10.15 -8.75 6.93
N PRO A 115 9.61 -8.76 8.16
CA PRO A 115 9.36 -7.54 8.90
C PRO A 115 10.67 -6.83 9.22
N ARG A 116 10.57 -5.51 9.31
CA ARG A 116 11.72 -4.62 9.52
C ARG A 116 12.40 -4.78 10.89
N GLY A 117 11.64 -5.27 11.88
CA GLY A 117 12.09 -5.50 13.26
C GLY A 117 11.45 -4.60 14.32
N TYR A 118 10.82 -3.47 13.95
CA TYR A 118 10.22 -2.55 14.93
C TYR A 118 9.10 -3.17 15.78
N GLY A 119 8.38 -4.17 15.26
CA GLY A 119 7.38 -4.91 16.04
C GLY A 119 7.98 -5.90 17.05
N MET A 120 9.27 -6.24 16.91
CA MET A 120 9.99 -7.15 17.81
C MET A 120 10.64 -6.41 19.00
N ASP A 121 10.82 -5.09 18.88
CA ASP A 121 11.41 -4.22 19.89
C ASP A 121 10.68 -2.86 19.87
N PRO A 122 9.61 -2.70 20.68
CA PRO A 122 8.83 -1.45 20.74
C PRO A 122 9.66 -0.22 21.12
N ASP A 123 10.73 -0.38 21.91
CA ASP A 123 11.60 0.74 22.31
C ASP A 123 12.40 1.29 21.12
N ALA A 124 12.70 0.44 20.12
CA ALA A 124 13.36 0.84 18.89
C ALA A 124 12.57 1.91 18.12
N ILE A 125 11.24 1.93 18.24
CA ILE A 125 10.37 2.92 17.60
C ILE A 125 10.75 4.34 18.08
N TYR A 126 11.08 4.50 19.37
CA TYR A 126 11.40 5.79 19.96
C TYR A 126 12.88 6.17 19.83
N HIS A 127 13.78 5.19 19.83
CA HIS A 127 15.20 5.43 20.03
C HIS A 127 16.10 4.96 18.89
N THR A 128 15.56 4.35 17.83
CA THR A 128 16.39 3.73 16.79
C THR A 128 15.83 3.96 15.38
N PRO A 129 15.97 5.18 14.85
CA PRO A 129 15.58 5.47 13.46
C PRO A 129 16.45 4.72 12.43
N ASP A 130 17.64 4.25 12.80
CA ASP A 130 18.60 3.54 11.96
C ASP A 130 18.70 2.04 12.28
N LEU A 131 17.60 1.43 12.70
CA LEU A 131 17.53 0.01 13.09
C LEU A 131 18.16 -0.89 12.01
N PRO A 132 19.12 -1.78 12.26
CA PRO A 132 19.62 -2.71 11.23
C PRO A 132 18.54 -3.73 10.84
N PRO A 133 18.60 -4.35 9.64
CA PRO A 133 17.72 -5.47 9.28
C PRO A 133 17.92 -6.63 10.27
N THR A 134 16.86 -7.42 10.48
CA THR A 134 16.93 -8.64 11.29
C THR A 134 17.77 -9.71 10.59
N HIS A 135 18.21 -10.72 11.33
CA HIS A 135 18.89 -11.88 10.74
C HIS A 135 18.04 -12.56 9.68
N HIS A 136 16.75 -12.74 9.96
CA HIS A 136 15.76 -13.31 9.05
C HIS A 136 15.61 -12.49 7.75
N TYR A 137 15.55 -11.17 7.85
CA TYR A 137 15.50 -10.28 6.68
C TYR A 137 16.75 -10.46 5.80
N TYR A 138 17.94 -10.43 6.39
CA TYR A 138 19.18 -10.63 5.64
C TYR A 138 19.24 -12.02 4.98
N ALA A 139 18.82 -13.05 5.72
CA ALA A 139 18.85 -14.43 5.26
C ALA A 139 17.97 -14.66 4.02
N LEU A 140 16.77 -14.06 3.94
CA LEU A 140 15.92 -14.21 2.76
C LEU A 140 16.61 -13.72 1.49
N TYR A 141 17.19 -12.51 1.52
CA TYR A 141 17.83 -11.92 0.33
C TYR A 141 19.10 -12.69 -0.07
N ARG A 142 19.88 -13.16 0.90
CA ARG A 142 21.01 -14.06 0.65
C ARG A 142 20.55 -15.39 0.04
N TRP A 143 19.50 -15.99 0.57
CA TRP A 143 18.94 -17.22 0.04
C TRP A 143 18.43 -17.06 -1.38
N LEU A 144 17.66 -16.00 -1.67
CA LEU A 144 17.15 -15.71 -3.01
C LEU A 144 18.29 -15.60 -4.04
N ARG A 145 19.39 -14.94 -3.66
CA ARG A 145 20.54 -14.70 -4.55
C ARG A 145 21.45 -15.93 -4.70
N ASP A 146 21.82 -16.55 -3.59
CA ASP A 146 22.94 -17.50 -3.55
C ASP A 146 22.49 -18.96 -3.67
N ASP A 147 21.35 -19.31 -3.05
CA ASP A 147 20.88 -20.70 -2.95
C ASP A 147 19.69 -20.98 -3.90
N TRP A 148 18.67 -20.12 -3.91
CA TRP A 148 17.58 -20.18 -4.90
C TRP A 148 18.05 -19.71 -6.28
N ARG A 149 19.06 -18.83 -6.32
CA ARG A 149 19.73 -18.35 -7.53
C ARG A 149 18.79 -17.61 -8.48
N ALA A 150 18.07 -16.63 -7.94
CA ALA A 150 17.27 -15.70 -8.73
C ALA A 150 18.10 -15.06 -9.86
N ASP A 151 17.53 -14.94 -11.05
CA ASP A 151 18.09 -14.09 -12.10
C ASP A 151 17.68 -12.61 -11.93
N ALA A 152 16.55 -12.37 -11.26
CA ALA A 152 16.03 -11.05 -10.95
C ALA A 152 15.02 -11.10 -9.80
N ILE A 153 14.83 -9.96 -9.12
CA ILE A 153 13.78 -9.75 -8.12
C ILE A 153 12.78 -8.74 -8.66
N VAL A 154 11.48 -8.99 -8.43
CA VAL A 154 10.42 -8.02 -8.68
C VAL A 154 9.76 -7.68 -7.35
N HIS A 155 9.87 -6.43 -6.90
CA HIS A 155 9.08 -5.96 -5.77
C HIS A 155 7.70 -5.49 -6.25
N VAL A 156 6.63 -6.11 -5.76
CA VAL A 156 5.27 -5.79 -6.20
C VAL A 156 4.60 -4.83 -5.21
N GLY A 157 4.42 -3.59 -5.64
CA GLY A 157 3.70 -2.56 -4.89
C GLY A 157 4.59 -1.58 -4.14
N LYS A 158 4.12 -0.33 -4.09
CA LYS A 158 4.73 0.77 -3.36
C LYS A 158 4.41 0.66 -1.85
N HIS A 159 5.39 0.64 -0.95
CA HIS A 159 6.82 0.38 -1.14
C HIS A 159 7.28 -0.74 -0.20
N GLY A 160 8.38 -1.39 -0.57
CA GLY A 160 9.12 -2.30 0.28
C GLY A 160 9.95 -1.50 1.27
N THR A 161 10.69 -2.22 2.11
CA THR A 161 11.49 -1.61 3.19
C THR A 161 12.99 -1.67 2.93
N LEU A 162 13.43 -2.32 1.84
CA LEU A 162 14.84 -2.59 1.57
C LEU A 162 15.61 -1.31 1.25
N GLU A 163 15.06 -0.48 0.37
CA GLU A 163 15.63 0.80 -0.05
C GLU A 163 15.65 1.85 1.08
N TRP A 164 15.05 1.52 2.22
CA TRP A 164 15.01 2.33 3.44
C TRP A 164 15.91 1.77 4.55
N LEU A 165 16.62 0.66 4.32
CA LEU A 165 17.56 0.13 5.29
C LEU A 165 18.71 1.13 5.56
N PRO A 166 19.38 1.06 6.73
CA PRO A 166 20.40 2.03 7.10
C PRO A 166 21.60 2.01 6.16
N GLY A 167 22.13 3.20 5.88
CA GLY A 167 23.26 3.40 4.98
C GLY A 167 23.26 4.82 4.43
N LYS A 168 24.11 5.06 3.42
CA LYS A 168 24.17 6.35 2.72
C LYS A 168 22.84 6.64 2.00
N GLY A 169 22.52 7.93 1.82
CA GLY A 169 21.30 8.35 1.11
C GLY A 169 21.35 8.13 -0.41
N VAL A 170 22.54 8.13 -1.00
CA VAL A 170 22.80 7.82 -2.43
C VAL A 170 24.26 7.40 -2.56
N GLY A 171 24.62 6.67 -3.63
CA GLY A 171 26.00 6.21 -3.85
C GLY A 171 26.39 5.22 -2.76
N LEU A 172 25.65 4.12 -2.69
CA LEU A 172 25.86 3.11 -1.66
C LEU A 172 27.26 2.51 -1.73
N SER A 173 27.68 1.95 -0.60
CA SER A 173 28.94 1.22 -0.47
C SER A 173 28.65 -0.11 0.19
N GLN A 174 29.62 -1.04 0.17
CA GLN A 174 29.57 -2.32 0.88
C GLN A 174 29.16 -2.23 2.37
N HIS A 175 29.33 -1.07 3.02
CA HIS A 175 28.88 -0.80 4.40
C HIS A 175 27.44 -0.24 4.50
N CYS A 176 26.61 -0.42 3.48
CA CYS A 176 25.19 -0.05 3.45
C CYS A 176 24.35 -1.31 3.32
N PHE A 177 23.32 -1.45 4.15
CA PHE A 177 22.49 -2.65 4.12
C PHE A 177 21.80 -2.91 2.78
N PRO A 178 21.20 -1.93 2.08
CA PRO A 178 20.57 -2.22 0.79
C PRO A 178 21.54 -2.85 -0.23
N ASP A 179 22.80 -2.40 -0.24
CA ASP A 179 23.88 -2.93 -1.07
C ASP A 179 24.29 -4.35 -0.63
N ALA A 180 24.49 -4.57 0.67
CA ALA A 180 24.84 -5.88 1.21
C ALA A 180 23.76 -6.96 0.98
N LEU A 181 22.49 -6.57 0.89
CA LEU A 181 21.37 -7.47 0.66
C LEU A 181 21.14 -7.78 -0.82
N LEU A 182 21.11 -6.76 -1.69
CA LEU A 182 20.86 -6.97 -3.11
C LEU A 182 22.11 -7.41 -3.88
N GLY A 183 23.28 -6.85 -3.57
CA GLY A 183 24.46 -6.94 -4.44
C GLY A 183 24.11 -6.55 -5.88
N ASP A 184 24.54 -7.39 -6.83
CA ASP A 184 24.31 -7.16 -8.27
C ASP A 184 22.94 -7.65 -8.77
N MET A 185 22.04 -8.10 -7.88
CA MET A 185 20.74 -8.66 -8.27
C MET A 185 19.88 -7.62 -9.00
N PRO A 186 19.45 -7.87 -10.25
CA PRO A 186 18.52 -6.98 -10.93
C PRO A 186 17.21 -6.84 -10.15
N LEU A 187 16.82 -5.59 -9.85
CA LEU A 187 15.57 -5.28 -9.15
C LEU A 187 14.62 -4.53 -10.08
N PHE A 188 13.49 -5.15 -10.42
CA PHE A 188 12.38 -4.50 -11.12
C PHE A 188 11.30 -4.09 -10.14
N TYR A 189 10.69 -2.93 -10.38
CA TYR A 189 9.78 -2.37 -9.41
C TYR A 189 8.60 -1.64 -10.07
N PRO A 190 7.43 -2.32 -10.21
CA PRO A 190 6.16 -1.66 -10.48
C PRO A 190 5.85 -0.60 -9.42
N PHE A 191 5.75 0.67 -9.85
CA PHE A 191 5.61 1.81 -8.93
C PHE A 191 4.52 2.77 -9.42
N ILE A 192 3.87 3.49 -8.51
CA ILE A 192 2.79 4.41 -8.90
C ILE A 192 3.34 5.71 -9.48
N VAL A 193 2.84 6.11 -10.65
CA VAL A 193 3.38 7.25 -11.41
C VAL A 193 3.36 8.59 -10.67
N ASN A 194 2.40 8.77 -9.76
CA ASN A 194 2.23 10.02 -9.02
C ASN A 194 3.05 10.09 -7.73
N ASP A 195 3.92 9.11 -7.47
CA ASP A 195 4.87 9.16 -6.36
C ASP A 195 6.34 8.99 -6.82
N PRO A 196 6.90 10.03 -7.46
CA PRO A 196 8.27 9.99 -7.93
C PRO A 196 9.30 10.05 -6.78
N GLY A 197 8.91 10.51 -5.58
CA GLY A 197 9.80 10.70 -4.45
C GLY A 197 10.35 9.36 -3.93
N GLU A 198 9.46 8.46 -3.55
CA GLU A 198 9.85 7.13 -3.05
C GLU A 198 10.38 6.25 -4.21
N GLY A 199 9.84 6.40 -5.43
CA GLY A 199 10.39 5.73 -6.61
C GLY A 199 11.86 6.13 -6.88
N SER A 200 12.23 7.39 -6.62
CA SER A 200 13.62 7.85 -6.72
C SER A 200 14.52 7.25 -5.63
N GLN A 201 13.99 7.00 -4.43
CA GLN A 201 14.71 6.31 -3.37
C GLN A 201 15.10 4.90 -3.82
N ALA A 202 14.14 4.13 -4.35
CA ALA A 202 14.39 2.77 -4.83
C ALA A 202 15.42 2.75 -5.97
N LYS A 203 15.35 3.69 -6.92
CA LYS A 203 16.38 3.86 -7.98
C LYS A 203 17.78 4.10 -7.41
N ARG A 204 17.90 5.02 -6.45
CA ARG A 204 19.20 5.49 -5.92
C ARG A 204 19.84 4.55 -4.90
N ARG A 205 19.03 3.76 -4.19
CA ARG A 205 19.47 2.92 -3.07
C ARG A 205 19.24 1.42 -3.27
N GLY A 206 18.58 1.00 -4.34
CA GLY A 206 18.42 -0.42 -4.67
C GLY A 206 18.56 -0.71 -6.16
N HIS A 207 19.17 0.22 -6.92
CA HIS A 207 19.36 0.13 -8.38
C HIS A 207 18.11 -0.34 -9.14
N ALA A 208 16.94 0.04 -8.62
CA ALA A 208 15.67 -0.44 -9.11
C ALA A 208 15.35 0.12 -10.50
N VAL A 209 14.93 -0.76 -11.41
CA VAL A 209 14.27 -0.38 -12.66
C VAL A 209 12.79 -0.18 -12.36
N ILE A 210 12.42 1.09 -12.20
CA ILE A 210 11.02 1.47 -11.98
C ILE A 210 10.21 1.30 -13.26
N ILE A 211 9.07 0.63 -13.14
CA ILE A 211 8.08 0.43 -14.20
C ILE A 211 6.79 1.09 -13.72
N ASP A 212 6.53 2.31 -14.17
CA ASP A 212 5.41 3.08 -13.66
C ASP A 212 4.05 2.48 -14.06
N HIS A 213 3.11 2.43 -13.11
CA HIS A 213 1.71 2.12 -13.33
C HIS A 213 0.82 3.32 -13.03
N LEU A 214 -0.36 3.35 -13.63
CA LEU A 214 -1.33 4.43 -13.44
C LEU A 214 -1.91 4.44 -12.01
N THR A 215 -2.42 5.60 -11.61
CA THR A 215 -3.27 5.73 -10.42
C THR A 215 -4.58 4.97 -10.62
N PRO A 216 -5.31 4.63 -9.53
CA PRO A 216 -6.67 4.12 -9.63
C PRO A 216 -7.55 4.98 -10.53
N ALA A 217 -8.58 4.36 -11.11
CA ALA A 217 -9.61 5.11 -11.82
C ALA A 217 -10.28 6.11 -10.88
N MET A 218 -10.16 7.39 -11.22
CA MET A 218 -10.74 8.48 -10.45
C MET A 218 -12.15 8.80 -10.95
N THR A 219 -13.05 9.14 -10.03
CA THR A 219 -14.41 9.61 -10.32
C THR A 219 -14.75 10.78 -9.42
N THR A 220 -15.77 11.56 -9.77
CA THR A 220 -16.37 12.52 -8.85
C THR A 220 -16.97 11.78 -7.66
N ALA A 221 -16.80 12.32 -6.46
CA ALA A 221 -17.37 11.78 -5.23
C ALA A 221 -18.90 11.91 -5.20
N ASP A 222 -19.42 12.89 -5.95
CA ASP A 222 -20.83 13.31 -6.00
C ASP A 222 -21.43 13.60 -4.61
N SER A 223 -22.60 14.23 -4.57
CA SER A 223 -23.35 14.42 -3.33
C SER A 223 -24.18 13.17 -3.03
N TYR A 224 -24.15 12.66 -1.81
CA TYR A 224 -24.99 11.55 -1.35
C TYR A 224 -25.57 11.82 0.05
N GLY A 225 -26.65 11.12 0.40
CA GLY A 225 -27.28 11.23 1.72
C GLY A 225 -27.66 12.68 2.09
N PRO A 226 -27.33 13.15 3.31
CA PRO A 226 -27.63 14.52 3.74
C PRO A 226 -27.04 15.62 2.85
N LEU A 227 -25.88 15.40 2.21
CA LEU A 227 -25.28 16.41 1.31
C LEU A 227 -26.11 16.59 0.02
N ALA A 228 -26.70 15.50 -0.49
CA ALA A 228 -27.60 15.58 -1.64
C ALA A 228 -28.90 16.32 -1.28
N GLN A 229 -29.46 16.04 -0.09
CA GLN A 229 -30.63 16.75 0.43
C GLN A 229 -30.35 18.23 0.67
N LEU A 230 -29.16 18.56 1.20
CA LEU A 230 -28.73 19.93 1.41
C LEU A 230 -28.60 20.68 0.08
N THR A 231 -28.06 20.02 -0.96
CA THR A 231 -28.00 20.58 -2.32
C THR A 231 -29.40 20.92 -2.84
N GLN A 232 -30.36 20.01 -2.66
CA GLN A 232 -31.76 20.24 -3.06
C GLN A 232 -32.41 21.40 -2.31
N LEU A 233 -32.23 21.48 -0.98
CA LEU A 233 -32.80 22.57 -0.17
C LEU A 233 -32.18 23.93 -0.53
N VAL A 234 -30.89 23.98 -0.84
CA VAL A 234 -30.22 25.20 -1.30
C VAL A 234 -30.74 25.63 -2.68
N ASP A 235 -30.95 24.68 -3.60
CA ASP A 235 -31.55 24.98 -4.90
C ASP A 235 -33.00 25.51 -4.75
N GLU A 236 -33.79 24.91 -3.86
CA GLU A 236 -35.14 25.36 -3.54
C GLU A 236 -35.13 26.76 -2.90
N TYR A 237 -34.19 27.05 -2.00
CA TYR A 237 -34.01 28.37 -1.40
C TYR A 237 -33.86 29.47 -2.47
N TYR A 238 -32.98 29.28 -3.45
CA TYR A 238 -32.77 30.27 -4.52
C TYR A 238 -33.97 30.39 -5.46
N GLN A 239 -34.71 29.31 -5.70
CA GLN A 239 -35.94 29.39 -6.49
C GLN A 239 -37.04 30.19 -5.75
N VAL A 240 -37.20 29.93 -4.45
CA VAL A 240 -38.20 30.58 -3.61
C VAL A 240 -37.86 32.04 -3.33
N GLU A 241 -36.58 32.42 -3.31
CA GLU A 241 -36.14 33.81 -3.18
C GLU A 241 -36.72 34.71 -4.27
N LEU A 242 -36.90 34.19 -5.48
CA LEU A 242 -37.46 34.92 -6.61
C LEU A 242 -39.00 34.88 -6.68
N LEU A 243 -39.62 33.85 -6.09
CA LEU A 243 -41.05 33.56 -6.28
C LEU A 243 -41.91 33.92 -5.06
N ASP A 244 -41.45 33.62 -3.85
CA ASP A 244 -42.21 33.81 -2.61
C ASP A 244 -41.26 33.97 -1.40
N PRO A 245 -40.67 35.17 -1.22
CA PRO A 245 -39.68 35.41 -0.17
C PRO A 245 -40.18 35.14 1.26
N ASN A 246 -41.50 35.11 1.48
CA ASN A 246 -42.08 34.87 2.81
C ASN A 246 -41.80 33.44 3.32
N LYS A 247 -41.45 32.50 2.43
CA LYS A 247 -41.14 31.11 2.79
C LYS A 247 -39.66 30.86 3.09
N LEU A 248 -38.79 31.83 2.85
CA LEU A 248 -37.34 31.69 3.07
C LEU A 248 -36.97 31.32 4.51
N PRO A 249 -37.58 31.88 5.58
CA PRO A 249 -37.20 31.51 6.94
C PRO A 249 -37.39 30.02 7.26
N LEU A 250 -38.42 29.38 6.68
CA LEU A 250 -38.66 27.94 6.86
C LEU A 250 -37.55 27.11 6.19
N LEU A 251 -37.19 27.44 4.94
CA LEU A 251 -36.13 26.76 4.22
C LEU A 251 -34.77 26.96 4.89
N GLN A 252 -34.48 28.16 5.41
CA GLN A 252 -33.26 28.44 6.18
C GLN A 252 -33.16 27.56 7.43
N GLN A 253 -34.28 27.38 8.14
CA GLN A 253 -34.32 26.50 9.31
C GLN A 253 -34.08 25.03 8.93
N GLN A 254 -34.73 24.54 7.87
CA GLN A 254 -34.54 23.17 7.39
C GLN A 254 -33.10 22.91 6.93
N ILE A 255 -32.48 23.86 6.23
CA ILE A 255 -31.07 23.82 5.83
C ILE A 255 -30.18 23.75 7.08
N TRP A 256 -30.43 24.59 8.08
CA TRP A 256 -29.63 24.66 9.30
C TRP A 256 -29.75 23.40 10.18
N ASP A 257 -30.96 22.87 10.31
CA ASP A 257 -31.21 21.64 11.06
C ASP A 257 -30.50 20.46 10.37
N LEU A 258 -30.56 20.37 9.04
CA LEU A 258 -29.85 19.34 8.28
C LEU A 258 -28.32 19.47 8.38
N ILE A 259 -27.80 20.70 8.39
CA ILE A 259 -26.37 20.97 8.63
C ILE A 259 -25.93 20.43 10.00
N LYS A 260 -26.71 20.68 11.04
CA LYS A 260 -26.43 20.19 12.40
C LYS A 260 -26.57 18.68 12.50
N GLU A 261 -27.59 18.10 11.88
CA GLU A 261 -27.79 16.64 11.84
C GLU A 261 -26.61 15.95 11.14
N ALA A 262 -26.17 16.51 10.01
CA ALA A 262 -25.01 16.04 9.26
C ALA A 262 -23.66 16.40 9.91
N LYS A 263 -23.67 17.13 11.04
CA LYS A 263 -22.50 17.63 11.78
C LYS A 263 -21.54 18.52 10.97
N LEU A 264 -22.06 19.11 9.89
CA LEU A 264 -21.29 19.99 9.02
C LEU A 264 -21.02 21.34 9.68
N ASP A 265 -21.76 21.71 10.73
CA ASP A 265 -21.59 22.96 11.46
C ASP A 265 -20.16 23.16 11.98
N THR A 266 -19.48 22.07 12.33
CA THR A 266 -18.09 22.10 12.77
C THR A 266 -17.09 22.36 11.63
N ASP A 267 -17.23 21.65 10.51
CA ASP A 267 -16.44 21.86 9.30
C ASP A 267 -16.61 23.29 8.77
N LEU A 268 -17.85 23.77 8.76
CA LEU A 268 -18.22 25.09 8.27
C LEU A 268 -17.65 26.20 9.17
N ALA A 269 -17.71 26.02 10.49
CA ALA A 269 -17.10 26.95 11.43
C ALA A 269 -15.56 27.01 11.29
N ALA A 270 -14.92 25.89 10.93
CA ALA A 270 -13.48 25.85 10.67
C ALA A 270 -13.10 26.56 9.37
N MET A 271 -13.87 26.36 8.29
CA MET A 271 -13.65 27.03 7.00
C MET A 271 -13.82 28.55 7.12
N LEU A 272 -14.88 29.01 7.79
CA LEU A 272 -15.15 30.44 7.99
C LEU A 272 -14.06 31.15 8.82
N LYS A 273 -13.45 30.46 9.79
CA LYS A 273 -12.32 31.01 10.56
C LYS A 273 -11.06 31.20 9.71
N HIS A 274 -10.88 30.42 8.65
CA HIS A 274 -9.69 30.48 7.81
C HIS A 274 -9.76 31.62 6.77
N ASP A 275 -10.95 31.99 6.33
CA ASP A 275 -11.16 33.12 5.40
C ASP A 275 -11.06 34.50 6.07
N HIS A 276 -11.15 34.60 7.39
CA HIS A 276 -11.11 35.87 8.13
C HIS A 276 -9.70 36.39 8.48
N ASP A 277 -8.62 35.75 8.01
CA ASP A 277 -7.26 36.29 8.11
C ASP A 277 -6.94 37.34 7.00
N HIS A 278 -7.89 37.62 6.11
CA HIS A 278 -7.86 38.80 5.24
C HIS A 278 -8.96 39.79 5.64
N ASP A 279 -8.54 40.89 6.28
CA ASP A 279 -9.33 42.05 6.70
C ASP A 279 -10.45 42.39 5.71
N HIS A 280 -11.72 42.34 6.16
CA HIS A 280 -12.75 43.37 5.93
C HIS A 280 -13.97 43.10 6.83
N ASP A 281 -14.13 43.96 7.84
CA ASP A 281 -15.28 44.02 8.72
C ASP A 281 -16.50 44.62 7.99
N HIS A 282 -17.46 43.77 7.63
CA HIS A 282 -18.80 44.19 7.22
C HIS A 282 -19.83 43.43 8.05
N GLY A 283 -20.41 44.15 9.02
CA GLY A 283 -21.53 43.72 9.85
C GLY A 283 -22.81 43.49 9.05
N MET A 284 -22.88 42.36 8.35
CA MET A 284 -24.11 41.78 7.83
C MET A 284 -24.38 40.44 8.51
N SER A 285 -25.64 40.20 8.85
CA SER A 285 -26.13 39.06 9.64
C SER A 285 -25.43 37.75 9.24
N THR A 286 -24.70 37.17 10.20
CA THR A 286 -23.81 36.02 10.03
C THR A 286 -24.50 34.88 9.27
N SER A 287 -25.82 34.71 9.45
CA SER A 287 -26.64 33.65 8.87
C SER A 287 -26.77 33.67 7.33
N ILE A 288 -26.74 34.84 6.68
CA ILE A 288 -27.00 34.94 5.22
C ILE A 288 -25.70 34.76 4.41
N ILE A 289 -24.59 35.29 4.93
CA ILE A 289 -23.25 35.07 4.38
C ILE A 289 -22.89 33.58 4.45
N THR A 290 -23.26 32.91 5.55
CA THR A 290 -23.13 31.46 5.70
C THR A 290 -23.74 30.72 4.52
N ILE A 291 -25.03 30.90 4.21
CA ILE A 291 -25.75 30.09 3.19
C ILE A 291 -25.20 30.29 1.76
N THR A 292 -24.84 31.52 1.38
CA THR A 292 -24.34 31.81 0.02
C THR A 292 -22.93 31.24 -0.21
N THR A 293 -22.08 31.32 0.80
CA THR A 293 -20.77 30.65 0.81
C THR A 293 -20.94 29.12 0.82
N MET A 294 -21.95 28.58 1.53
CA MET A 294 -22.24 27.14 1.55
C MET A 294 -22.66 26.59 0.20
N ALA A 295 -23.52 27.30 -0.53
CA ALA A 295 -23.99 26.87 -1.85
C ALA A 295 -22.83 26.68 -2.84
N THR A 296 -21.78 27.48 -2.68
CA THR A 296 -20.56 27.40 -3.49
C THR A 296 -19.69 26.21 -3.08
N ILE A 297 -19.52 25.97 -1.77
CA ILE A 297 -18.72 24.86 -1.21
C ILE A 297 -19.36 23.50 -1.52
N ILE A 298 -20.68 23.38 -1.34
CA ILE A 298 -21.44 22.13 -1.58
C ILE A 298 -21.37 21.71 -3.05
N ARG A 299 -21.22 22.66 -3.98
CA ARG A 299 -21.14 22.41 -5.42
C ARG A 299 -19.73 22.07 -5.91
N MET A 300 -18.71 22.01 -5.05
CA MET A 300 -17.35 21.65 -5.47
C MET A 300 -17.22 20.14 -5.69
N PRO A 301 -16.81 19.67 -6.89
CA PRO A 301 -16.59 18.26 -7.13
C PRO A 301 -15.33 17.79 -6.40
N ALA A 302 -15.49 16.97 -5.35
CA ALA A 302 -14.39 16.20 -4.78
C ALA A 302 -14.10 14.97 -5.67
N ILE A 303 -12.83 14.58 -5.82
CA ILE A 303 -12.43 13.41 -6.63
C ILE A 303 -12.08 12.25 -5.70
N SER A 304 -12.57 11.04 -6.00
CA SER A 304 -12.31 9.82 -5.23
C SER A 304 -11.90 8.64 -6.13
N ALA A 305 -11.25 7.62 -5.55
CA ALA A 305 -10.82 6.40 -6.24
C ALA A 305 -11.95 5.36 -6.28
N ARG A 306 -12.15 4.72 -7.44
CA ARG A 306 -13.16 3.66 -7.62
C ARG A 306 -12.57 2.26 -7.42
N PRO A 307 -13.28 1.29 -6.82
CA PRO A 307 -12.95 -0.13 -6.97
C PRO A 307 -13.10 -0.59 -8.44
N PRO A 308 -12.38 -1.63 -8.88
CA PRO A 308 -12.46 -2.11 -10.25
C PRO A 308 -13.89 -2.53 -10.61
N PRO A 309 -14.33 -2.35 -11.87
CA PRO A 309 -15.67 -2.75 -12.29
C PRO A 309 -15.83 -4.27 -12.11
N SER A 310 -16.92 -4.70 -11.46
CA SER A 310 -17.30 -6.12 -11.43
C SER A 310 -17.45 -6.62 -12.87
N THR A 311 -16.95 -7.82 -13.13
CA THR A 311 -17.09 -8.51 -14.41
C THR A 311 -18.56 -8.81 -14.65
N ALA A 312 -19.28 -7.85 -15.24
CA ALA A 312 -20.62 -8.07 -15.75
C ALA A 312 -20.54 -9.22 -16.77
N SER A 313 -21.24 -10.31 -16.45
CA SER A 313 -21.35 -11.51 -17.26
C SER A 313 -21.55 -11.15 -18.73
N THR A 314 -20.61 -11.54 -19.59
CA THR A 314 -20.77 -11.46 -21.03
C THR A 314 -21.92 -12.38 -21.45
N GLY A 315 -23.11 -11.79 -21.60
CA GLY A 315 -24.26 -12.44 -22.18
C GLY A 315 -23.91 -13.00 -23.55
N ARG A 316 -23.88 -14.35 -23.65
CA ARG A 316 -23.71 -15.08 -24.91
C ARG A 316 -24.70 -14.56 -25.95
N ARG A 317 -24.21 -13.86 -26.98
CA ARG A 317 -24.95 -13.66 -28.23
C ARG A 317 -25.13 -15.02 -28.91
N ARG A 318 -26.37 -15.51 -28.99
CA ARG A 318 -26.75 -16.64 -29.85
C ARG A 318 -26.55 -16.25 -31.33
N PRO A 319 -26.01 -17.13 -32.19
CA PRO A 319 -25.97 -16.86 -33.63
C PRO A 319 -27.35 -17.10 -34.26
N SER A 320 -27.81 -16.15 -35.06
CA SER A 320 -29.03 -16.25 -35.86
C SER A 320 -28.85 -17.30 -36.97
N ARG A 321 -29.68 -18.36 -36.95
CA ARG A 321 -29.85 -19.26 -38.10
C ARG A 321 -30.57 -18.49 -39.22
N ARG A 322 -29.95 -18.40 -40.40
CA ARG A 322 -30.67 -18.10 -41.64
C ARG A 322 -31.38 -19.38 -42.13
N PRO A 323 -32.64 -19.31 -42.60
CA PRO A 323 -33.25 -20.41 -43.33
C PRO A 323 -32.78 -20.40 -44.80
N ARG A 324 -32.94 -21.57 -45.45
CA ARG A 324 -32.68 -21.82 -46.87
C ARG A 324 -33.50 -20.91 -47.78
#